data_AF-A0A7V9EQ11-F1
#
_entry.id   AF-A0A7V9EQ11-F1
#
_cell.length_a   1.000
_cell.length_b   1.000
_cell.length_c   1.000
_cell.angle_alpha   90.00
_cell.angle_beta   90.00
_cell.angle_gamma   90.00
#
_symmetry.space_group_name_H-M   'P 1'
#
loop_
_entity.id
_entity.type
_entity.pdbx_description
1 polymer ?
#
loop_
_entity_poly.entity_id
_entity_poly.type
_entity_poly.pdbx_seq_one_letter_code
_entity_poly.pdbx_strand_id
1 'polypeptide(L)'
;MKGRIKNDSSAIEFGDHLGKPDVVQDEGKRARRTFWTARIGKTKEFSEGTHDRLFDVTRVPGAPEYLEAGLLIKQGTRQALRLQDPPGFLVLHRTRLDEEGRLALTRLDDQLKTQRTATLPYHDLRNRYESPGHLLLYGIVQETEKGVTGSSEHLVALDLRDGKLQKWNVAQERRVD
;
A
#
# COMPACT_ATOMS: atom_id res chain seq x y z
N MET A 1 -45.23 -3.32 -20.60
CA MET A 1 -44.70 -2.99 -19.25
C MET A 1 -43.83 -4.15 -18.77
N LYS A 2 -42.51 -3.98 -18.70
CA LYS A 2 -41.58 -4.96 -18.10
C LYS A 2 -41.00 -4.35 -16.84
N GLY A 3 -41.34 -4.94 -15.69
CA GLY A 3 -40.84 -4.55 -14.38
C GLY A 3 -39.36 -4.88 -14.25
N ARG A 4 -38.60 -3.88 -13.80
CA ARG A 4 -37.17 -3.96 -13.50
C ARG A 4 -37.06 -4.35 -12.02
N ILE A 5 -36.69 -5.59 -11.72
CA ILE A 5 -36.29 -5.97 -10.37
C ILE A 5 -34.89 -5.40 -10.17
N LYS A 6 -34.78 -4.33 -9.37
CA LYS A 6 -33.53 -3.93 -8.75
C LYS A 6 -33.27 -4.93 -7.62
N ASN A 7 -32.23 -5.75 -7.76
CA ASN A 7 -31.64 -6.38 -6.59
C ASN A 7 -30.71 -5.36 -5.95
N ASP A 8 -31.23 -4.74 -4.89
CA ASP A 8 -30.46 -4.02 -3.90
C ASP A 8 -29.81 -5.07 -3.01
N SER A 9 -28.62 -5.50 -3.40
CA SER A 9 -27.76 -6.34 -2.58
C SER A 9 -26.39 -5.70 -2.58
N SER A 10 -26.22 -4.72 -1.69
CA SER A 10 -24.96 -4.22 -1.17
C SER A 10 -24.24 -5.34 -0.38
N ALA A 11 -23.89 -6.42 -1.06
CA ALA A 11 -22.90 -7.36 -0.59
C ALA A 11 -21.54 -6.79 -0.99
N ILE A 12 -20.92 -6.04 -0.08
CA ILE A 12 -19.52 -5.67 -0.20
C ILE A 12 -18.74 -6.98 -0.12
N GLU A 13 -18.32 -7.52 -1.27
CA GLU A 13 -17.49 -8.72 -1.33
C GLU A 13 -16.15 -8.44 -0.64
N PHE A 14 -15.76 -9.34 0.24
CA PHE A 14 -14.51 -9.27 0.97
C PHE A 14 -13.34 -9.29 -0.04
N GLY A 15 -12.67 -8.16 -0.23
CA GLY A 15 -11.56 -8.02 -1.18
C GLY A 15 -11.79 -7.04 -2.33
N ASP A 16 -13.00 -6.48 -2.48
CA ASP A 16 -13.30 -5.50 -3.55
C ASP A 16 -12.54 -4.16 -3.37
N HIS A 17 -11.98 -3.93 -2.18
CA HIS A 17 -11.10 -2.79 -1.88
C HIS A 17 -9.64 -2.98 -2.35
N LEU A 18 -9.27 -4.17 -2.84
CA LEU A 18 -7.95 -4.42 -3.44
C LEU A 18 -7.77 -3.72 -4.80
N GLY A 19 -8.84 -3.12 -5.35
CA GLY A 19 -8.81 -2.36 -6.60
C GLY A 19 -8.01 -1.03 -6.54
N LYS A 20 -7.67 -0.55 -5.34
CA LYS A 20 -6.81 0.63 -5.13
C LYS A 20 -5.55 0.21 -4.37
N PRO A 21 -4.51 -0.29 -5.06
CA PRO A 21 -3.33 -0.88 -4.42
C PRO A 21 -2.49 0.11 -3.59
N ASP A 22 -2.85 1.39 -3.63
CA ASP A 22 -2.06 2.50 -3.13
C ASP A 22 -2.72 3.17 -1.91
N VAL A 23 -3.92 2.73 -1.55
CA VAL A 23 -4.69 3.30 -0.45
C VAL A 23 -4.53 2.40 0.76
N VAL A 24 -3.89 2.95 1.79
CA VAL A 24 -3.91 2.39 3.13
C VAL A 24 -5.23 2.81 3.79
N GLN A 25 -6.15 1.87 3.97
CA GLN A 25 -7.43 2.13 4.63
C GLN A 25 -7.33 1.96 6.15
N ASP A 26 -7.96 2.87 6.87
CA ASP A 26 -8.12 2.78 8.33
C ASP A 26 -9.19 1.74 8.67
N GLU A 27 -8.75 0.50 8.93
CA GLU A 27 -9.62 -0.59 9.40
C GLU A 27 -9.61 -0.69 10.93
N GLY A 28 -9.09 0.34 11.62
CA GLY A 28 -9.00 0.44 13.07
C GLY A 28 -8.09 -0.60 13.73
N LYS A 29 -8.35 -0.91 15.00
CA LYS A 29 -7.49 -1.76 15.87
C LYS A 29 -7.25 -3.19 15.34
N ARG A 30 -7.90 -3.61 14.25
CA ARG A 30 -7.84 -4.98 13.69
C ARG A 30 -7.04 -5.10 12.39
N ALA A 31 -6.54 -4.00 11.82
CA ALA A 31 -5.88 -3.97 10.52
C ALA A 31 -4.43 -4.53 10.52
N ARG A 32 -4.16 -5.65 11.19
CA ARG A 32 -2.84 -6.27 11.20
C ARG A 32 -2.66 -7.15 9.98
N ARG A 33 -1.60 -6.89 9.21
CA ARG A 33 -1.30 -7.61 7.96
C ARG A 33 0.08 -8.25 8.03
N THR A 34 0.20 -9.43 7.45
CA THR A 34 1.44 -10.21 7.36
C THR A 34 1.42 -11.02 6.05
N PHE A 35 2.51 -11.69 5.74
CA PHE A 35 2.65 -12.44 4.49
C PHE A 35 2.21 -13.90 4.63
N TRP A 36 1.56 -14.39 3.58
CA TRP A 36 1.08 -15.76 3.45
C TRP A 36 1.51 -16.31 2.09
N THR A 37 1.85 -17.60 2.07
CA THR A 37 2.05 -18.38 0.86
C THR A 37 0.83 -19.24 0.62
N ALA A 38 0.28 -19.16 -0.59
CA ALA A 38 -0.86 -19.94 -1.02
C ALA A 38 -0.43 -21.03 -2.00
N ARG A 39 -0.88 -22.27 -1.80
CA ARG A 39 -0.76 -23.33 -2.80
C ARG A 39 -2.05 -23.40 -3.59
N ILE A 40 -1.97 -23.12 -4.88
CA ILE A 40 -3.09 -23.24 -5.82
C ILE A 40 -2.84 -24.45 -6.72
N GLY A 41 -3.89 -25.20 -7.02
CA GLY A 41 -3.82 -26.33 -7.94
C GLY A 41 -5.15 -26.58 -8.61
N LYS A 42 -5.23 -27.65 -9.40
CA LYS A 42 -6.46 -28.06 -10.08
C LYS A 42 -7.03 -29.31 -9.44
N THR A 43 -8.33 -29.32 -9.14
CA THR A 43 -9.02 -30.54 -8.72
C THR A 43 -9.41 -31.37 -9.94
N LYS A 44 -9.27 -32.69 -9.84
CA LYS A 44 -9.48 -33.65 -10.94
C LYS A 44 -10.87 -34.29 -10.90
N GLU A 45 -11.84 -33.69 -10.21
CA GLU A 45 -13.20 -34.22 -10.16
C GLU A 45 -13.96 -33.92 -11.45
N PHE A 46 -14.59 -34.97 -11.97
CA PHE A 46 -14.88 -35.19 -13.38
C PHE A 46 -16.09 -34.41 -13.92
N SER A 47 -16.69 -33.51 -13.14
CA SER A 47 -17.96 -32.84 -13.53
C SER A 47 -17.98 -31.32 -13.38
N GLU A 48 -16.98 -30.68 -12.78
CA GLU A 48 -17.06 -29.24 -12.43
C GLU A 48 -16.11 -28.33 -13.21
N GLY A 49 -15.30 -28.86 -14.12
CA GLY A 49 -14.31 -28.08 -14.85
C GLY A 49 -13.02 -27.83 -14.06
N THR A 50 -11.94 -27.53 -14.77
CA THR A 50 -10.60 -27.33 -14.20
C THR A 50 -10.44 -25.92 -13.63
N HIS A 51 -11.13 -25.65 -12.52
CA HIS A 51 -10.98 -24.40 -11.79
C HIS A 51 -9.76 -24.47 -10.85
N ASP A 52 -9.05 -23.35 -10.75
CA ASP A 52 -7.99 -23.18 -9.77
C ASP A 52 -8.61 -23.17 -8.37
N ARG A 53 -8.10 -24.04 -7.50
CA ARG A 53 -8.53 -24.18 -6.10
C ARG A 53 -7.39 -23.83 -5.19
N LEU A 54 -7.71 -23.11 -4.12
CA LEU A 54 -6.79 -22.84 -3.02
C LEU A 54 -6.70 -24.09 -2.13
N PHE A 55 -5.52 -24.68 -2.04
CA PHE A 55 -5.29 -25.91 -1.27
C PHE A 55 -4.69 -25.68 0.09
N ASP A 56 -3.78 -24.72 0.21
CA ASP A 56 -3.07 -24.43 1.43
C ASP A 56 -2.77 -22.94 1.52
N VAL A 57 -2.78 -22.41 2.73
CA VAL A 57 -2.44 -21.02 3.04
C VAL A 57 -1.61 -21.04 4.30
N THR A 58 -0.30 -20.88 4.15
CA THR A 58 0.67 -20.94 5.24
C THR A 58 1.24 -19.56 5.48
N ARG A 59 1.37 -19.18 6.76
CA ARG A 59 2.00 -17.91 7.11
C ARG A 59 3.49 -18.01 6.82
N VAL A 60 4.08 -16.98 6.21
CA VAL A 60 5.52 -16.94 5.95
C VAL A 60 6.26 -16.84 7.30
N PRO A 61 7.11 -17.82 7.66
CA PRO A 61 7.80 -17.80 8.95
C PRO A 61 8.75 -16.60 9.07
N GLY A 62 8.69 -15.91 10.21
CA GLY A 62 9.53 -14.74 10.48
C GLY A 62 9.15 -13.47 9.70
N ALA A 63 8.07 -13.51 8.92
CA ALA A 63 7.57 -12.34 8.22
C ALA A 63 7.07 -11.27 9.21
N PRO A 64 7.34 -9.98 8.93
CA PRO A 64 6.89 -8.88 9.78
C PRO A 64 5.36 -8.77 9.81
N GLU A 65 4.86 -8.13 10.87
CA GLU A 65 3.47 -7.68 10.99
C GLU A 65 3.41 -6.16 10.83
N TYR A 66 2.47 -5.69 10.02
CA TYR A 66 2.23 -4.28 9.78
C TYR A 66 0.83 -3.89 10.21
N LEU A 67 0.66 -2.60 10.53
CA LEU A 67 -0.64 -1.98 10.68
C LEU A 67 -1.02 -1.32 9.36
N GLU A 68 -2.21 -1.61 8.83
CA GLU A 68 -2.78 -0.98 7.63
C GLU A 68 -1.76 -0.93 6.49
N ALA A 69 -1.55 -2.06 5.83
CA ALA A 69 -0.41 -2.22 4.93
C ALA A 69 -0.79 -2.82 3.57
N GLY A 70 0.00 -2.46 2.57
CA GLY A 70 -0.06 -3.01 1.23
C GLY A 70 1.32 -3.08 0.61
N LEU A 71 1.57 -4.12 -0.20
CA LEU A 71 2.69 -4.11 -1.13
C LEU A 71 2.47 -2.96 -2.12
N LEU A 72 3.51 -2.19 -2.40
CA LEU A 72 3.44 -1.29 -3.56
C LEU A 72 3.24 -2.14 -4.80
N ILE A 73 2.28 -1.77 -5.62
CA ILE A 73 2.01 -2.41 -6.90
C ILE A 73 2.69 -1.62 -8.01
N LYS A 74 3.34 -2.32 -8.94
CA LYS A 74 3.96 -1.69 -10.09
C LYS A 74 2.90 -0.91 -10.89
N GLN A 75 3.18 0.36 -11.17
CA GLN A 75 2.28 1.26 -11.89
C GLN A 75 1.73 0.64 -13.18
N GLY A 76 0.41 0.81 -13.39
CA GLY A 76 -0.30 0.26 -14.53
C GLY A 76 -0.50 -1.26 -14.51
N THR A 77 -0.15 -1.94 -13.41
CA THR A 77 -0.30 -3.39 -13.28
C THR A 77 -1.04 -3.77 -11.99
N ARG A 78 -1.23 -5.07 -11.76
CA ARG A 78 -1.69 -5.65 -10.47
C ARG A 78 -0.58 -6.42 -9.75
N GLN A 79 0.66 -6.33 -10.23
CA GLN A 79 1.79 -7.08 -9.69
C GLN A 79 2.53 -6.24 -8.64
N ALA A 80 3.01 -6.88 -7.58
CA ALA A 80 3.88 -6.21 -6.62
C ALA A 80 5.12 -5.62 -7.31
N LEU A 81 5.50 -4.41 -6.92
CA LEU A 81 6.71 -3.75 -7.35
C LEU A 81 7.92 -4.51 -6.79
N ARG A 82 8.55 -5.31 -7.66
CA ARG A 82 9.76 -6.06 -7.34
C ARG A 82 10.99 -5.23 -7.68
N LEU A 83 11.81 -4.97 -6.67
CA LEU A 83 13.11 -4.34 -6.83
C LEU A 83 14.11 -5.37 -7.36
N GLN A 84 15.11 -4.91 -8.12
CA GLN A 84 16.13 -5.78 -8.73
C GLN A 84 17.51 -5.59 -8.10
N ASP A 85 17.83 -4.39 -7.62
CA ASP A 85 19.13 -4.07 -7.04
C ASP A 85 19.00 -3.29 -5.71
N PRO A 86 19.16 -3.97 -4.55
CA PRO A 86 19.08 -5.42 -4.39
C PRO A 86 17.67 -5.97 -4.71
N PRO A 87 17.49 -7.29 -4.88
CA PRO A 87 16.16 -7.86 -5.08
C PRO A 87 15.30 -7.71 -3.82
N GLY A 88 14.01 -7.46 -4.00
CA GLY A 88 13.11 -7.28 -2.86
C GLY A 88 11.76 -6.65 -3.19
N PHE A 89 11.05 -6.25 -2.15
CA PHE A 89 9.71 -5.64 -2.25
C PHE A 89 9.60 -4.39 -1.38
N LEU A 90 8.55 -3.60 -1.61
CA LEU A 90 8.21 -2.44 -0.81
C LEU A 90 6.81 -2.58 -0.23
N VAL A 91 6.67 -2.25 1.05
CA VAL A 91 5.41 -2.21 1.79
C VAL A 91 5.16 -0.79 2.23
N LEU A 92 4.04 -0.20 1.80
CA LEU A 92 3.51 1.02 2.39
C LEU A 92 2.61 0.62 3.56
N HIS A 93 2.83 1.22 4.72
CA HIS A 93 2.03 0.95 5.91
C HIS A 93 1.93 2.19 6.80
N ARG A 94 1.01 2.18 7.76
CA ARG A 94 1.01 3.19 8.82
C ARG A 94 1.97 2.85 9.95
N THR A 95 2.60 3.88 10.52
CA THR A 95 3.39 3.77 11.74
C THR A 95 2.49 3.68 12.96
N ARG A 96 2.96 2.93 13.97
CA ARG A 96 2.40 2.99 15.35
C ARG A 96 3.20 3.91 16.26
N LEU A 97 4.29 4.47 15.75
CA LEU A 97 5.36 5.08 16.54
C LEU A 97 5.18 6.58 16.75
N ASP A 98 4.31 7.23 15.99
CA ASP A 98 3.97 8.63 16.19
C ASP A 98 2.47 8.80 16.45
N GLU A 99 2.16 9.78 17.30
CA GLU A 99 0.78 10.20 17.58
C GLU A 99 0.07 10.74 16.33
N GLU A 100 0.84 11.04 15.27
CA GLU A 100 0.38 11.58 13.99
C GLU A 100 -0.03 10.52 12.95
N GLY A 101 0.22 9.22 13.19
CA GLY A 101 -0.20 8.13 12.29
C GLY A 101 0.38 8.23 10.88
N ARG A 102 1.66 8.60 10.75
CA ARG A 102 2.31 8.83 9.46
C ARG A 102 2.45 7.54 8.64
N LEU A 103 2.64 7.73 7.34
CA LEU A 103 2.99 6.64 6.45
C LEU A 103 4.47 6.28 6.60
N ALA A 104 4.77 5.00 6.49
CA ALA A 104 6.12 4.47 6.39
C ALA A 104 6.23 3.53 5.21
N LEU A 105 7.43 3.51 4.62
CA LEU A 105 7.79 2.61 3.56
C LEU A 105 8.85 1.64 4.06
N THR A 106 8.49 0.37 4.13
CA THR A 106 9.40 -0.71 4.51
C THR A 106 9.89 -1.45 3.27
N ARG A 107 11.21 -1.61 3.17
CA ARG A 107 11.87 -2.45 2.18
C ARG A 107 12.08 -3.85 2.75
N LEU A 108 11.72 -4.84 1.95
CA LEU A 108 11.90 -6.25 2.22
C LEU A 108 12.94 -6.84 1.27
N ASP A 109 13.65 -7.89 1.70
CA ASP A 109 14.43 -8.76 0.81
C ASP A 109 13.52 -9.73 0.03
N ASP A 110 14.12 -10.61 -0.77
CA ASP A 110 13.43 -11.64 -1.54
C ASP A 110 12.82 -12.76 -0.66
N GLN A 111 13.26 -12.86 0.60
CA GLN A 111 12.71 -13.74 1.64
C GLN A 111 11.64 -13.05 2.50
N LEU A 112 11.21 -11.84 2.13
CA LEU A 112 10.22 -11.02 2.85
C LEU A 112 10.65 -10.60 4.26
N LYS A 113 11.96 -10.55 4.54
CA LYS A 113 12.51 -10.01 5.79
C LYS A 113 12.74 -8.51 5.66
N THR A 114 12.45 -7.79 6.73
CA THR A 114 12.69 -6.34 6.79
C THR A 114 14.16 -6.01 6.65
N GLN A 115 14.51 -5.19 5.66
CA GLN A 115 15.84 -4.62 5.51
C GLN A 115 15.93 -3.22 6.13
N ARG A 116 14.95 -2.35 5.81
CA ARG A 116 14.89 -0.97 6.30
C ARG A 116 13.48 -0.43 6.26
N THR A 117 13.21 0.57 7.09
CA THR A 117 11.95 1.33 7.09
C THR A 117 12.27 2.82 7.05
N ALA A 118 11.63 3.54 6.14
CA ALA A 118 11.71 4.99 6.06
C ALA A 118 10.34 5.59 6.40
N THR A 119 10.28 6.42 7.45
CA THR A 119 9.08 7.18 7.75
C THR A 119 8.92 8.31 6.73
N LEU A 120 7.75 8.38 6.12
CA LEU A 120 7.39 9.42 5.18
C LEU A 120 6.75 10.58 5.93
N PRO A 121 6.87 11.82 5.43
CA PRO A 121 6.22 12.96 6.09
C PRO A 121 4.69 12.96 5.92
N TYR A 122 4.15 12.03 5.12
CA TYR A 122 2.75 12.05 4.72
C TYR A 122 1.84 11.43 5.77
N HIS A 123 0.70 12.08 5.98
CA HIS A 123 -0.47 11.45 6.59
C HIS A 123 -1.29 10.69 5.53
N ASP A 124 -1.39 11.26 4.33
CA ASP A 124 -2.11 10.67 3.19
C ASP A 124 -1.26 10.76 1.92
N LEU A 125 -1.09 9.62 1.23
CA LEU A 125 -0.38 9.56 -0.05
C LEU A 125 -1.39 9.71 -1.18
N ARG A 126 -1.26 10.78 -1.95
CA ARG A 126 -2.16 11.11 -3.06
C ARG A 126 -1.75 10.42 -4.35
N ASN A 127 -0.45 10.37 -4.63
CA ASN A 127 0.07 9.76 -5.82
C ASN A 127 1.52 9.29 -5.64
N ARG A 128 1.97 8.41 -6.54
CA ARG A 128 3.38 8.06 -6.69
C ARG A 128 3.74 7.95 -8.16
N TYR A 129 5.01 8.10 -8.48
CA TYR A 129 5.58 7.89 -9.81
C TYR A 129 6.85 7.06 -9.68
N GLU A 130 6.94 6.01 -10.50
CA GLU A 130 8.08 5.11 -10.53
C GLU A 130 9.11 5.59 -11.55
N SER A 131 10.38 5.60 -11.15
CA SER A 131 11.51 5.80 -12.05
C SER A 131 12.64 4.84 -11.67
N PRO A 132 13.60 4.55 -12.57
CA PRO A 132 14.70 3.64 -12.23
C PRO A 132 15.43 4.06 -10.95
N GLY A 133 15.40 3.19 -9.94
CA GLY A 133 16.05 3.42 -8.64
C GLY A 133 15.37 4.43 -7.72
N HIS A 134 14.26 5.07 -8.12
CA HIS A 134 13.64 6.12 -7.32
C HIS A 134 12.11 6.06 -7.34
N LEU A 135 11.50 6.52 -6.25
CA LEU A 135 10.07 6.83 -6.20
C LEU A 135 9.90 8.32 -5.99
N LEU A 136 9.06 8.94 -6.81
CA LEU A 136 8.54 10.27 -6.54
C LEU A 136 7.16 10.10 -5.90
N LEU A 137 7.00 10.59 -4.68
CA LEU A 137 5.80 10.48 -3.87
C LEU A 137 5.17 11.86 -3.74
N TYR A 138 3.85 11.93 -3.85
CA TYR A 138 3.08 13.14 -3.67
C TYR A 138 1.99 12.90 -2.63
N GLY A 139 1.90 13.75 -1.63
CA GLY A 139 0.96 13.55 -0.53
C GLY A 139 0.72 14.77 0.34
N ILE A 140 -0.17 14.59 1.29
CA ILE A 140 -0.54 15.60 2.29
C ILE A 140 0.31 15.40 3.53
N VAL A 141 0.95 16.47 3.97
CA VAL A 141 1.61 16.57 5.28
C VAL A 141 0.67 17.37 6.18
N GLN A 142 0.52 16.91 7.42
CA GLN A 142 -0.15 17.69 8.46
C GLN A 142 0.92 18.18 9.43
N GLU A 143 0.90 19.48 9.71
CA GLU A 143 1.81 20.12 10.65
C GLU A 143 0.96 20.88 11.66
N THR A 144 1.19 20.63 12.95
CA THR A 144 0.52 21.36 14.02
C THR A 144 1.49 22.38 14.59
N GLU A 145 1.21 23.67 14.37
CA GLU A 145 2.00 24.76 14.94
C GLU A 145 1.11 25.60 15.85
N LYS A 146 1.55 25.79 17.11
CA LYS A 146 0.83 26.61 18.12
C LYS A 146 -0.66 26.22 18.30
N GLY A 147 -0.97 24.92 18.19
CA GLY A 147 -2.33 24.40 18.34
C GLY A 147 -3.23 24.54 17.11
N VAL A 148 -2.69 25.05 15.99
CA VAL A 148 -3.37 25.08 14.70
C VAL A 148 -2.81 23.97 13.82
N THR A 149 -3.68 23.05 13.38
CA THR A 149 -3.31 22.01 12.42
C THR A 149 -3.49 22.54 11.00
N GLY A 150 -2.38 22.70 10.29
CA GLY A 150 -2.35 22.99 8.86
C GLY A 150 -2.16 21.71 8.05
N SER A 151 -2.60 21.74 6.79
CA SER A 151 -2.25 20.73 5.79
C SER A 151 -1.59 21.37 4.59
N SER A 152 -0.55 20.73 4.08
CA SER A 152 0.20 21.18 2.90
C SER A 152 0.52 20.00 1.99
N GLU A 153 0.69 20.30 0.71
CA GLU A 153 1.06 19.31 -0.30
C GLU A 153 2.57 19.27 -0.47
N HIS A 154 3.13 18.05 -0.47
CA HIS A 154 4.56 17.84 -0.58
C HIS A 154 4.89 16.83 -1.66
N LEU A 155 6.06 17.05 -2.27
CA LEU A 155 6.74 16.08 -3.11
C LEU A 155 7.94 15.54 -2.36
N VAL A 156 8.13 14.22 -2.43
CA VAL A 156 9.26 13.52 -1.83
C VAL A 156 9.85 12.58 -2.86
N ALA A 157 11.12 12.76 -3.19
CA ALA A 157 11.89 11.78 -3.92
C ALA A 157 12.56 10.84 -2.92
N LEU A 158 12.42 9.54 -3.14
CA LEU A 158 13.01 8.47 -2.37
C LEU A 158 13.97 7.68 -3.24
N ASP A 159 15.22 7.57 -2.81
CA ASP A 159 16.18 6.60 -3.35
C ASP A 159 15.82 5.18 -2.86
N LEU A 160 15.62 4.26 -3.79
CA LEU A 160 15.21 2.89 -3.47
C LEU A 160 16.36 2.03 -2.95
N ARG A 161 17.60 2.36 -3.24
CA ARG A 161 18.79 1.65 -2.77
C ARG A 161 19.03 1.95 -1.30
N ASP A 162 19.21 3.22 -0.95
CA ASP A 162 19.65 3.60 0.40
C ASP A 162 18.53 4.18 1.28
N GLY A 163 17.42 4.60 0.69
CA GLY A 163 16.28 5.13 1.43
C GLY A 163 16.33 6.61 1.75
N LYS A 164 17.30 7.34 1.20
CA LYS A 164 17.38 8.78 1.39
C LYS A 164 16.17 9.46 0.77
N LEU A 165 15.69 10.46 1.50
CA LEU A 165 14.55 11.29 1.12
C LEU A 165 15.04 12.68 0.77
N GLN A 166 14.50 13.23 -0.31
CA GLN A 166 14.55 14.65 -0.62
C GLN A 166 13.12 15.19 -0.65
N LYS A 167 12.84 16.26 0.09
CA LYS A 167 11.48 16.82 0.29
C LYS A 167 11.41 18.22 -0.31
N TRP A 168 10.33 18.51 -1.02
CA TRP A 168 9.97 19.83 -1.50
C TRP A 168 8.56 20.19 -1.05
N ASN A 169 8.35 21.46 -0.71
CA ASN A 169 7.01 22.02 -0.51
C ASN A 169 6.48 22.48 -1.86
N VAL A 170 5.28 22.03 -2.23
CA VAL A 170 4.61 22.53 -3.44
C VAL A 170 3.95 23.85 -3.06
N ALA A 171 4.63 24.96 -3.31
CA ALA A 171 4.05 26.27 -3.08
C ALA A 171 2.80 26.41 -3.96
N GLN A 172 1.63 26.61 -3.32
CA GLN A 172 0.44 27.02 -4.05
C GLN A 172 0.68 28.44 -4.56
N GLU A 173 0.61 28.64 -5.87
CA GLU A 173 0.49 29.98 -6.42
C GLU A 173 -0.76 30.62 -5.79
N ARG A 174 -0.55 31.66 -4.98
CA ARG A 174 -1.64 32.54 -4.58
C ARG A 174 -2.22 33.10 -5.85
N ARG A 175 -3.45 32.71 -6.18
CA ARG A 175 -4.26 33.43 -7.16
C ARG A 175 -4.39 34.85 -6.62
N VAL A 176 -3.69 35.78 -7.26
CA VAL A 176 -3.89 37.21 -7.02
C VAL A 176 -5.14 37.54 -7.82
N ASP A 177 -6.26 37.68 -7.11
CA ASP A 177 -7.50 38.24 -7.65
C ASP A 177 -7.35 39.75 -7.89
#